data_AF-A0A840PE18-F1
#
_entry.id   AF-A0A840PE18-F1
#
_cell.length_a   1.000
_cell.length_b   1.000
_cell.length_c   1.000
_cell.angle_alpha   90.00
_cell.angle_beta   90.00
_cell.angle_gamma   90.00
#
_symmetry.space_group_name_H-M   'P 1'
#
loop_
_entity.id
_entity.type
_entity.pdbx_description
1 polymer ?
#
loop_
_entity_poly.entity_id
_entity_poly.type
_entity_poly.pdbx_seq_one_letter_code
_entity_poly.pdbx_strand_id
1 'polypeptide(L)'
;MIREVIEETGCDAVVERLLGVDSRVIPAAVARAGTEHQNVGIFYRIRITGGRLRPEPDGETAEPVWTAIPDVARLRRSSLVEGWAPTGCVGDASSRDGPGGCRQAGVVISQR
;
A
#
# COMPACT_ATOMS: atom_id res chain seq x y z
N MET A 1 -10.12 4.50 -2.61
CA MET A 1 -9.25 3.33 -2.34
C MET A 1 -9.20 2.37 -3.51
N ILE A 2 -10.22 1.55 -3.84
CA ILE A 2 -10.12 0.64 -5.01
C ILE A 2 -9.84 1.38 -6.32
N ARG A 3 -10.49 2.55 -6.50
CA ARG A 3 -10.17 3.47 -7.59
C ARG A 3 -8.67 3.83 -7.64
N GLU A 4 -8.07 4.20 -6.49
CA GLU A 4 -6.65 4.55 -6.42
C GLU A 4 -5.73 3.36 -6.74
N VAL A 5 -6.09 2.15 -6.30
CA VAL A 5 -5.32 0.94 -6.67
C VAL A 5 -5.24 0.82 -8.20
N ILE A 6 -6.35 1.05 -8.89
CA ILE A 6 -6.42 0.98 -10.36
C ILE A 6 -5.61 2.12 -10.99
N GLU A 7 -5.75 3.34 -10.50
CA GLU A 7 -5.06 4.53 -11.04
C GLU A 7 -3.54 4.46 -10.85
N GLU A 8 -3.08 4.17 -9.63
CA GLU A 8 -1.66 4.17 -9.28
C GLU A 8 -0.91 2.91 -9.74
N THR A 9 -1.59 1.76 -9.81
CA THR A 9 -0.92 0.46 -10.08
C THR A 9 -1.38 -0.25 -11.34
N GLY A 10 -2.57 0.09 -11.87
CA GLY A 10 -3.19 -0.65 -12.98
C GLY A 10 -3.74 -2.03 -12.60
N CYS A 11 -3.86 -2.34 -11.31
CA CYS A 11 -4.40 -3.60 -10.81
C CYS A 11 -5.86 -3.48 -10.34
N ASP A 12 -6.64 -4.52 -10.63
CA ASP A 12 -7.99 -4.69 -10.07
C ASP A 12 -7.88 -5.34 -8.69
N ALA A 13 -8.69 -4.88 -7.74
CA ALA A 13 -8.66 -5.39 -6.38
C ALA A 13 -10.04 -5.40 -5.72
N VAL A 14 -10.17 -6.25 -4.71
CA VAL A 14 -11.30 -6.27 -3.78
C VAL A 14 -10.81 -6.03 -2.35
N VAL A 15 -11.64 -5.37 -1.55
CA VAL A 15 -11.37 -5.17 -0.12
C VAL A 15 -11.70 -6.46 0.63
N GLU A 16 -10.74 -6.97 1.40
CA GLU A 16 -10.98 -8.12 2.28
C GLU A 16 -11.37 -7.67 3.68
N ARG A 17 -10.64 -6.70 4.25
CA ARG A 17 -10.94 -6.15 5.59
C ARG A 17 -10.26 -4.82 5.85
N LEU A 18 -10.81 -4.05 6.78
CA LEU A 18 -10.11 -2.94 7.43
C LEU A 18 -9.01 -3.48 8.35
N LEU A 19 -7.81 -2.91 8.25
CA LEU A 19 -6.65 -3.21 9.10
C LEU A 19 -6.49 -2.19 10.22
N GLY A 20 -6.81 -0.92 9.96
CA GLY A 20 -6.71 0.13 10.96
C GLY A 20 -7.02 1.52 10.42
N VAL A 21 -7.13 2.46 11.35
CA VAL A 21 -7.27 3.89 11.08
C VAL A 21 -6.21 4.61 11.90
N ASP A 22 -5.47 5.51 11.27
CA ASP A 22 -4.51 6.41 11.90
C ASP A 22 -5.00 7.85 11.76
N SER A 23 -4.75 8.67 12.76
CA SER A 23 -5.04 10.11 12.71
C SER A 23 -3.90 10.88 13.33
N ARG A 24 -3.41 11.89 12.60
CA ARG A 24 -2.28 12.69 13.05
C ARG A 24 -2.32 14.10 12.48
N VAL A 25 -1.71 15.02 13.21
CA VAL A 25 -1.42 16.36 12.72
C VAL A 25 -0.08 16.32 11.99
N ILE A 26 -0.05 16.86 10.77
CA ILE A 26 1.17 17.07 9.99
C ILE A 26 1.55 18.54 10.15
N PRO A 27 2.67 18.86 10.84
CA PRO A 27 3.11 20.23 11.01
C PRO A 27 3.42 20.91 9.67
N ALA A 28 3.15 22.21 9.58
CA ALA A 28 3.43 23.03 8.39
C ALA A 28 4.86 22.85 7.85
N ALA A 29 5.85 22.72 8.74
CA ALA A 29 7.26 22.60 8.40
C ALA A 29 7.63 21.34 7.58
N VAL A 30 6.81 20.29 7.64
CA VAL A 30 7.03 19.02 6.93
C VAL A 30 5.90 18.69 5.94
N ALA A 31 4.85 19.50 5.92
CA ALA A 31 3.72 19.35 5.00
C ALA A 31 4.11 19.76 3.58
N ARG A 32 3.70 18.99 2.56
CA ARG A 32 3.91 19.33 1.14
C ARG A 32 3.34 20.71 0.79
N ALA A 33 2.17 21.05 1.35
CA ALA A 33 1.50 22.35 1.15
C ALA A 33 2.02 23.48 2.05
N GLY A 34 3.03 23.23 2.90
CA GLY A 34 3.57 24.22 3.84
C GLY A 34 2.59 24.70 4.90
N THR A 35 1.44 24.04 5.04
CA THR A 35 0.36 24.40 5.97
C THR A 35 0.04 23.20 6.84
N GLU A 36 -0.16 23.46 8.14
CA GLU A 36 -0.58 22.44 9.09
C GLU A 36 -1.92 21.84 8.67
N HIS A 37 -2.04 20.52 8.74
CA HIS A 37 -3.28 19.83 8.46
C HIS A 37 -3.40 18.53 9.25
N GLN A 38 -4.64 18.10 9.47
CA GLN A 38 -4.94 16.77 9.99
C GLN A 38 -4.94 15.78 8.83
N ASN A 39 -4.15 14.71 8.93
CA ASN A 39 -4.21 13.57 8.03
C ASN A 39 -4.91 12.39 8.72
N VAL A 40 -5.79 11.71 8.00
CA VAL A 40 -6.46 10.48 8.45
C VAL A 40 -6.15 9.38 7.45
N GLY A 41 -5.37 8.39 7.88
CA GLY A 41 -5.01 7.22 7.09
C GLY A 41 -5.94 6.05 7.38
N ILE A 42 -6.50 5.43 6.33
CA ILE A 42 -7.33 4.23 6.47
C ILE A 42 -6.67 3.08 5.72
N PHE A 43 -6.32 2.01 6.45
CA PHE A 43 -5.55 0.89 5.92
C PHE A 43 -6.44 -0.32 5.70
N TYR A 44 -6.42 -0.87 4.49
CA TYR A 44 -7.20 -2.05 4.12
C TYR A 44 -6.28 -3.18 3.69
N ARG A 45 -6.70 -4.42 4.00
CA ARG A 45 -6.23 -5.59 3.28
C ARG A 45 -7.06 -5.70 2.00
N ILE A 46 -6.37 -5.79 0.88
CA ILE A 46 -6.97 -6.04 -0.42
C ILE A 46 -6.44 -7.35 -0.99
N ARG A 47 -7.21 -7.93 -1.90
CA ARG A 47 -6.77 -9.01 -2.76
C ARG A 47 -6.85 -8.56 -4.20
N ILE A 48 -5.74 -8.73 -4.93
CA ILE A 48 -5.66 -8.46 -6.35
C ILE A 48 -6.45 -9.53 -7.11
N THR A 49 -7.29 -9.09 -8.03
CA THR A 49 -8.14 -9.96 -8.85
C THR A 49 -7.76 -9.94 -10.32
N GLY A 50 -6.97 -8.96 -10.76
CA GLY A 50 -6.62 -8.78 -12.16
C GLY A 50 -5.69 -7.59 -12.41
N GLY A 51 -5.47 -7.29 -13.69
CA GLY A 51 -4.62 -6.19 -14.13
C GLY A 51 -3.12 -6.52 -14.13
N ARG A 52 -2.31 -5.53 -14.51
CA ARG A 52 -0.85 -5.63 -14.56
C ARG A 52 -0.25 -4.35 -14.01
N LEU A 53 0.77 -4.52 -13.16
CA LEU A 53 1.55 -3.42 -12.63
C LEU A 53 2.01 -2.49 -13.74
N ARG A 54 1.75 -1.21 -13.54
CA ARG A 54 2.11 -0.12 -14.42
C ARG A 54 2.28 1.13 -13.54
N PRO A 55 3.28 1.98 -13.80
CA PRO A 55 3.35 3.29 -13.19
C PRO A 55 2.14 4.15 -13.56
N GLU A 56 1.80 5.08 -12.67
CA GLU A 56 0.81 6.11 -12.92
C GLU A 56 1.26 7.01 -14.09
N PRO A 57 0.36 7.39 -15.03
CA PRO A 57 0.74 8.12 -16.23
C PRO A 57 1.36 9.50 -15.99
N ASP A 58 0.99 10.16 -14.89
CA ASP A 58 1.46 11.51 -14.55
C ASP A 58 2.76 11.51 -13.73
N GLY A 59 3.24 10.32 -13.32
CA GLY A 59 4.46 10.15 -12.53
C GLY A 59 4.39 10.75 -11.13
N GLU A 60 3.21 11.08 -10.61
CA GLU A 60 3.06 11.59 -9.24
C GLU A 60 3.31 10.49 -8.18
N THR A 61 3.11 9.23 -8.56
CA THR A 61 3.35 8.06 -7.70
C THR A 61 4.60 7.29 -8.10
N ALA A 62 5.33 6.76 -7.11
CA ALA A 62 6.48 5.90 -7.34
C ALA A 62 6.09 4.62 -8.09
N GLU A 63 7.00 4.10 -8.92
CA GLU A 63 6.74 2.87 -9.68
C GLU A 63 6.35 1.71 -8.75
N PRO A 64 5.19 1.07 -9.00
CA PRO A 64 4.72 0.02 -8.11
C PRO A 64 5.51 -1.26 -8.36
N VAL A 65 6.04 -1.82 -7.28
CA VAL A 65 6.79 -3.09 -7.28
C VAL A 65 6.19 -4.05 -6.26
N TRP A 66 6.19 -5.34 -6.59
CA TRP A 66 5.84 -6.36 -5.62
C TRP A 66 7.02 -6.62 -4.67
N THR A 67 6.81 -6.37 -3.39
CA THR A 67 7.80 -6.64 -2.34
C THR A 67 7.29 -7.71 -1.39
N ALA A 68 8.14 -8.68 -1.06
CA ALA A 68 7.82 -9.68 -0.05
C ALA A 68 7.67 -9.01 1.32
N ILE A 69 6.70 -9.45 2.12
CA ILE A 69 6.40 -8.84 3.43
C ILE A 69 7.65 -8.68 4.33
N PRO A 70 8.56 -9.68 4.46
CA PRO A 70 9.76 -9.53 5.28
C PRO A 70 10.71 -8.43 4.79
N ASP A 71 10.69 -8.10 3.50
CA ASP A 71 11.55 -7.08 2.90
C ASP A 71 10.95 -5.67 3.02
N VAL A 72 9.66 -5.55 3.34
CA VAL A 72 8.99 -4.24 3.51
C VAL A 72 9.66 -3.41 4.58
N ALA A 73 10.15 -4.03 5.66
CA ALA A 73 10.86 -3.34 6.75
C ALA A 73 12.18 -2.68 6.31
N ARG A 74 12.71 -3.06 5.14
CA ARG A 74 13.97 -2.51 4.58
C ARG A 74 13.73 -1.36 3.60
N LEU A 75 12.48 -1.09 3.24
CA LEU A 75 12.14 -0.02 2.30
C LEU A 75 12.06 1.33 2.99
N ARG A 76 12.40 2.39 2.26
CA ARG A 76 12.09 3.77 2.67
C ARG A 76 10.57 3.93 2.66
N ARG A 77 9.98 3.96 3.84
CA ARG A 77 8.53 4.07 4.03
C ARG A 77 8.14 5.46 4.51
N SER A 78 6.94 5.89 4.13
CA SER A 78 6.32 7.06 4.73
C SER A 78 6.10 6.82 6.23
N SER A 79 6.22 7.88 7.03
CA SER A 79 5.92 7.81 8.46
C SER A 79 4.46 7.41 8.75
N LEU A 80 3.58 7.50 7.75
CA LEU A 80 2.20 6.98 7.77
C LEU A 80 2.13 5.46 8.01
N VAL A 81 3.17 4.71 7.65
CA VAL A 81 3.20 3.23 7.71
C VAL A 81 4.02 2.74 8.91
N GLU A 82 4.54 3.65 9.74
CA GLU A 82 5.38 3.30 10.89
C GLU A 82 4.61 2.54 11.98
N GLY A 83 3.35 2.93 12.22
CA GLY A 83 2.50 2.37 13.28
C GLY A 83 1.70 1.13 12.89
N TRP A 84 1.49 0.88 11.59
CA TRP A 84 0.81 -0.31 11.10
C TRP A 84 1.87 -1.30 10.56
N ALA A 85 2.41 -2.14 11.43
CA ALA A 85 3.19 -3.29 11.00
C ALA A 85 2.25 -4.50 10.92
N PRO A 86 2.13 -5.21 9.78
CA PRO A 86 1.39 -6.45 9.72
C PRO A 86 2.15 -7.51 10.54
N THR A 87 1.78 -7.71 11.80
CA THR A 87 2.39 -8.71 12.69
C THR A 87 1.93 -10.15 12.39
N GLY A 88 1.50 -10.46 11.18
CA GLY A 88 0.91 -11.75 10.83
C GLY A 88 1.39 -12.28 9.50
N CYS A 89 2.38 -13.17 9.53
CA CYS A 89 2.62 -14.13 8.45
C CYS A 89 1.37 -14.99 8.31
N VAL A 90 0.71 -14.99 7.15
CA VAL A 90 -0.35 -15.95 6.83
C VAL A 90 -0.01 -16.61 5.50
N GLY A 91 0.41 -17.87 5.56
CA GLY A 91 0.47 -18.79 4.42
C GLY A 91 1.89 -19.29 4.10
N ASP A 92 2.08 -20.60 4.22
CA ASP A 92 3.30 -21.33 3.87
C ASP A 92 3.80 -20.99 2.46
N ALA A 93 5.10 -20.67 2.36
CA ALA A 93 5.81 -20.37 1.13
C ALA A 93 6.21 -21.64 0.35
N SER A 94 5.31 -22.62 0.21
CA SER A 94 5.58 -23.89 -0.48
C SER A 94 4.67 -24.10 -1.69
N SER A 95 4.73 -23.22 -2.69
CA SER A 95 4.44 -23.60 -4.08
C SER A 95 5.07 -22.59 -5.04
N ARG A 96 6.23 -22.95 -5.59
CA ARG A 96 6.73 -22.36 -6.84
C ARG A 96 5.93 -23.02 -7.97
N ASP A 97 5.42 -22.20 -8.88
CA ASP A 97 4.71 -22.56 -10.10
C ASP A 97 3.24 -23.05 -9.98
N GLY A 98 2.33 -22.09 -10.14
CA GLY A 98 0.91 -22.30 -10.46
C GLY A 98 0.17 -20.96 -10.57
N PRO A 99 -0.88 -20.82 -11.42
CA PRO A 99 -1.57 -19.53 -11.65
C PRO A 99 -2.34 -19.00 -10.43
N GLY A 100 -2.33 -19.71 -9.30
CA GLY A 100 -3.09 -19.40 -8.09
C GLY A 100 -2.25 -18.94 -6.89
N GLY A 101 -0.98 -18.56 -7.08
CA GLY A 101 -0.13 -18.09 -5.98
C GLY A 101 -0.73 -16.83 -5.34
N CYS A 102 -1.09 -16.91 -4.06
CA CYS A 102 -1.61 -15.80 -3.28
C CYS A 102 -0.55 -14.69 -3.23
N ARG A 103 -0.65 -13.71 -4.14
CA ARG A 103 0.19 -12.50 -4.15
C ARG A 103 -0.31 -11.58 -3.06
N GLN A 104 -0.07 -11.94 -1.80
CA GLN A 104 -0.14 -10.97 -0.72
C GLN A 104 1.05 -10.05 -0.89
N ALA A 105 0.80 -8.94 -1.57
CA ALA A 105 1.77 -7.91 -1.73
C ALA A 105 1.11 -6.61 -1.28
N GLY A 106 1.76 -5.99 -0.29
CA GLY A 106 1.29 -4.74 0.27
C GLY A 106 1.49 -3.65 -0.77
N VAL A 107 0.41 -3.18 -1.38
CA VAL A 107 0.44 -1.90 -2.08
C VAL A 107 0.40 -0.83 -1.00
N VAL A 108 1.50 -0.11 -0.81
CA VAL A 108 1.51 1.09 0.03
C VAL A 108 1.00 2.23 -0.84
N ILE A 109 -0.32 2.41 -0.84
CA ILE A 109 -0.96 3.59 -1.44
C ILE A 109 -0.79 4.73 -0.44
N SER A 110 0.19 5.59 -0.69
CA SER A 110 0.35 6.83 0.06
C SER A 110 -0.66 7.83 -0.50
N GLN A 111 -1.76 8.07 0.22
CA GLN A 111 -2.62 9.20 -0.15
C GLN A 111 -1.84 10.51 -0.02
N ARG A 112 -2.05 11.41 -0.99
CA ARG A 112 -1.47 12.76 -1.05
C ARG A 112 -1.65 13.54 0.25
#